data_AF-A0A1I3XIU9-F1
#
_entry.id   AF-A0A1I3XIU9-F1
#
_cell.length_a   1.000
_cell.length_b   1.000
_cell.length_c   1.000
_cell.angle_alpha   90.00
_cell.angle_beta   90.00
_cell.angle_gamma   90.00
#
_symmetry.space_group_name_H-M   'P 1'
#
loop_
_entity.id
_entity.type
_entity.pdbx_description
1 polymer ?
#
loop_
_entity_poly.entity_id
_entity_poly.type
_entity_poly.pdbx_seq_one_letter_code
_entity_poly.pdbx_strand_id
1 'polypeptide(L)'
;MIHWRESKSGAGTLNIVNDESDAKKTVRVLIGGRVQGVGYRAWVRAEAEARGIAGWVRNCSSGDVEALFHGPIEAVDDFCSACRRGPSQARVDRVDIEETDMGKETDMGDVSHSPKRFEIRF
;
A
#
# COMPACT_ATOMS: atom_id res chain seq x y z
N MET A 1 -7.24 -52.89 40.13
CA MET A 1 -6.97 -51.46 40.36
C MET A 1 -6.68 -50.85 39.01
N ILE A 2 -7.66 -50.06 38.54
CA ILE A 2 -7.73 -49.14 37.38
C ILE A 2 -7.35 -49.72 36.00
N HIS A 3 -8.36 -50.25 35.31
CA HIS A 3 -8.45 -50.27 33.85
C HIS A 3 -8.71 -48.83 33.36
N TRP A 4 -8.02 -48.40 32.29
CA TRP A 4 -8.35 -47.18 31.56
C TRP A 4 -9.02 -47.54 30.22
N ARG A 5 -10.19 -46.94 29.95
CA ARG A 5 -11.00 -47.08 28.74
C ARG A 5 -11.21 -45.69 28.13
N GLU A 6 -11.24 -45.66 26.79
CA GLU A 6 -11.33 -44.54 25.84
C GLU A 6 -11.97 -43.22 26.31
N SER A 7 -11.44 -42.12 25.77
CA SER A 7 -12.29 -41.00 25.35
C SER A 7 -11.81 -40.43 24.02
N LYS A 8 -12.75 -40.35 23.06
CA LYS A 8 -12.58 -39.67 21.77
C LYS A 8 -12.75 -38.17 21.98
N SER A 9 -11.80 -37.37 21.52
CA SER A 9 -12.05 -36.03 20.98
C SER A 9 -10.76 -35.38 20.49
N GLY A 10 -10.82 -34.72 19.34
CA GLY A 10 -9.89 -33.65 19.00
C GLY A 10 -8.64 -34.06 18.23
N ALA A 11 -8.80 -34.42 16.96
CA ALA A 11 -7.78 -34.10 15.96
C ALA A 11 -8.37 -33.05 15.01
N GLY A 12 -8.76 -31.90 15.58
CA GLY A 12 -8.91 -30.69 14.78
C GLY A 12 -7.51 -30.24 14.43
N THR A 13 -7.13 -30.39 13.17
CA THR A 13 -5.92 -29.77 12.62
C THR A 13 -5.98 -28.27 12.95
N LEU A 14 -5.16 -27.82 13.89
CA LEU A 14 -4.88 -26.41 14.08
C LEU A 14 -4.13 -25.96 12.82
N ASN A 15 -4.89 -25.49 11.82
CA ASN A 15 -4.33 -24.65 10.78
C ASN A 15 -3.97 -23.34 11.45
N ILE A 16 -2.78 -23.27 12.05
CA ILE A 16 -2.12 -22.01 12.28
C ILE A 16 -1.73 -21.53 10.88
N VAL A 17 -2.68 -20.92 10.17
CA VAL A 17 -2.35 -20.01 9.09
C VAL A 17 -1.66 -18.85 9.77
N ASN A 18 -0.33 -18.92 9.86
CA ASN A 18 0.48 -17.78 10.21
C ASN A 18 0.34 -16.84 9.02
N ASP A 19 -0.63 -15.93 9.09
CA ASP A 19 -0.96 -14.95 8.05
C ASP A 19 0.11 -13.86 8.02
N GLU A 20 1.34 -14.24 7.68
CA GLU A 20 2.39 -13.27 7.31
C GLU A 20 1.98 -12.49 6.04
N SER A 21 0.97 -12.97 5.32
CA SER A 21 0.26 -12.29 4.23
C SER A 21 -0.61 -11.08 4.65
N ASP A 22 -0.85 -10.83 5.94
CA ASP A 22 -1.56 -9.60 6.39
C ASP A 22 -0.61 -8.48 6.80
N ALA A 23 0.70 -8.71 6.75
CA ALA A 23 1.68 -7.67 7.05
C ALA A 23 1.47 -6.51 6.05
N LYS A 24 1.10 -5.36 6.59
CA LYS A 24 0.81 -4.14 5.84
C LYS A 24 1.86 -3.10 6.13
N LYS A 25 2.14 -2.27 5.14
CA LYS A 25 2.98 -1.09 5.32
C LYS A 25 2.34 0.13 4.70
N THR A 26 2.80 1.27 5.17
CA THR A 26 2.51 2.57 4.59
C THR A 26 3.81 3.15 4.09
N VAL A 27 3.83 3.62 2.84
CA VAL A 27 5.00 4.28 2.26
C VAL A 27 4.60 5.58 1.61
N ARG A 28 5.44 6.59 1.77
CA ARG A 28 5.37 7.85 1.01
C ARG A 28 6.35 7.76 -0.14
N VAL A 29 5.89 8.12 -1.34
CA VAL A 29 6.67 8.05 -2.57
C VAL A 29 6.71 9.41 -3.22
N LEU A 30 7.91 9.89 -3.54
CA LEU A 30 8.13 11.12 -4.31
C LEU A 30 8.78 10.75 -5.65
N ILE A 31 8.09 11.07 -6.74
CA ILE A 31 8.50 10.74 -8.10
C ILE A 31 8.87 12.03 -8.83
N GLY A 32 10.11 12.10 -9.32
CA GLY A 32 10.61 13.24 -10.09
C GLY A 32 10.87 12.90 -11.56
N GLY A 33 10.88 13.93 -12.39
CA GLY A 33 11.14 13.85 -13.84
C GLY A 33 10.02 14.48 -14.66
N ARG A 34 9.77 13.95 -15.87
CA ARG A 34 8.62 14.35 -16.70
C ARG A 34 7.39 13.53 -16.28
N VAL A 35 6.79 13.91 -15.16
CA VAL A 35 5.72 13.14 -14.48
C VAL A 35 4.39 13.90 -14.34
N GLN A 36 4.35 15.20 -14.65
CA GLN A 36 3.11 15.97 -14.74
C GLN A 36 2.66 16.16 -16.20
N GLY A 37 1.36 16.32 -16.43
CA GLY A 37 0.78 16.42 -17.78
C GLY A 37 0.80 15.13 -18.60
N VAL A 38 1.23 14.01 -18.01
CA VAL A 38 1.38 12.70 -18.67
C VAL A 38 0.40 11.64 -18.15
N GLY A 39 -0.61 12.05 -17.39
CA GLY A 39 -1.61 11.16 -16.81
C GLY A 39 -1.14 10.35 -15.59
N TYR A 40 -0.02 10.71 -14.96
CA TYR A 40 0.58 9.95 -13.87
C TYR A 40 -0.38 9.70 -12.68
N ARG A 41 -1.11 10.72 -12.22
CA ARG A 41 -2.12 10.57 -11.14
C ARG A 41 -3.22 9.57 -11.49
N ALA A 42 -3.72 9.59 -12.73
CA ALA A 42 -4.75 8.66 -13.19
C ALA A 42 -4.20 7.23 -13.29
N TRP A 43 -2.96 7.09 -13.78
CA TRP A 43 -2.27 5.81 -13.81
C TRP A 43 -2.06 5.23 -12.41
N VAL A 44 -1.55 6.04 -11.45
CA VAL A 44 -1.38 5.63 -10.05
C VAL A 44 -2.70 5.16 -9.45
N ARG A 45 -3.81 5.87 -9.68
CA ARG A 45 -5.11 5.43 -9.18
C ARG A 45 -5.54 4.08 -9.75
N ALA A 46 -5.43 3.88 -11.06
CA ALA A 46 -5.82 2.61 -11.69
C ALA A 46 -4.97 1.43 -11.18
N GLU A 47 -3.67 1.65 -11.04
CA GLU A 47 -2.71 0.67 -10.51
C GLU A 47 -2.95 0.36 -9.03
N ALA A 48 -3.36 1.35 -8.23
CA ALA A 48 -3.73 1.16 -6.84
C ALA A 48 -5.04 0.36 -6.71
N GLU A 49 -6.06 0.71 -7.50
CA GLU A 49 -7.34 -0.01 -7.56
C GLU A 49 -7.14 -1.48 -7.96
N ALA A 50 -6.29 -1.76 -8.95
CA ALA A 50 -5.98 -3.12 -9.40
C ALA A 50 -5.26 -3.98 -8.34
N ARG A 51 -4.49 -3.36 -7.44
CA ARG A 51 -3.73 -4.03 -6.36
C ARG A 51 -4.43 -4.02 -5.00
N GLY A 52 -5.60 -3.38 -4.89
CA GLY A 52 -6.27 -3.21 -3.61
C GLY A 52 -5.51 -2.32 -2.61
N ILE A 53 -4.72 -1.36 -3.12
CA ILE A 53 -3.91 -0.45 -2.31
C ILE A 53 -4.72 0.82 -2.00
N ALA A 54 -4.69 1.25 -0.75
CA ALA A 54 -5.30 2.50 -0.27
C ALA A 54 -4.27 3.64 -0.23
N GLY A 55 -4.74 4.89 -0.15
CA GLY A 55 -3.88 6.07 -0.02
C GLY A 55 -4.28 7.23 -0.93
N TRP A 56 -3.30 8.04 -1.34
CA TRP A 56 -3.56 9.21 -2.18
C TRP A 56 -2.41 9.54 -3.12
N VAL A 57 -2.68 10.33 -4.16
CA VAL A 57 -1.67 10.87 -5.07
C VAL A 57 -1.95 12.33 -5.44
N ARG A 58 -0.91 13.18 -5.48
CA ARG A 58 -1.01 14.60 -5.84
C ARG A 58 0.16 15.08 -6.72
N ASN A 59 -0.07 16.18 -7.43
CA ASN A 59 1.01 16.91 -8.09
C ASN A 59 1.61 17.91 -7.09
N CYS A 60 2.93 18.01 -7.04
CA CYS A 60 3.63 19.03 -6.26
C CYS A 60 3.87 20.27 -7.12
N SER A 61 3.89 21.46 -6.50
CA SER A 61 4.27 22.70 -7.18
C SER A 61 5.72 22.71 -7.67
N SER A 62 6.57 21.82 -7.12
CA SER A 62 7.95 21.59 -7.59
C SER A 62 8.04 20.91 -8.96
N GLY A 63 6.94 20.37 -9.48
CA GLY A 63 6.92 19.55 -10.70
C GLY A 63 6.96 18.04 -10.45
N ASP A 64 7.18 17.60 -9.21
CA ASP A 64 7.14 16.18 -8.82
C ASP A 64 5.70 15.66 -8.68
N VAL A 65 5.56 14.34 -8.56
CA VAL A 65 4.34 13.66 -8.09
C VAL A 65 4.62 13.04 -6.73
N GLU A 66 3.72 13.24 -5.78
CA GLU A 66 3.82 12.66 -4.46
C GLU A 66 2.63 11.73 -4.20
N ALA A 67 2.89 10.58 -3.59
CA ALA A 67 1.88 9.59 -3.26
C ALA A 67 2.08 8.99 -1.86
N LEU A 68 1.00 8.51 -1.27
CA LEU A 68 1.00 7.65 -0.10
C LEU A 68 0.32 6.34 -0.48
N PHE A 69 0.98 5.21 -0.22
CA PHE A 69 0.44 3.87 -0.45
C PHE A 69 0.33 3.12 0.86
N HIS A 70 -0.80 2.48 1.11
CA HIS A 70 -1.07 1.64 2.26
C HIS A 70 -1.70 0.32 1.81
N GLY A 71 -1.12 -0.80 2.20
CA GLY A 71 -1.61 -2.11 1.82
C GLY A 71 -0.64 -3.24 2.18
N PRO A 72 -0.90 -4.47 1.71
CA PRO A 72 -0.01 -5.61 1.89
C PRO A 72 1.40 -5.28 1.41
N ILE A 73 2.42 -5.69 2.19
CA ILE A 73 3.83 -5.33 1.92
C ILE A 73 4.23 -5.61 0.47
N GLU A 74 3.96 -6.82 -0.01
CA GLU A 74 4.31 -7.24 -1.38
C GLU A 74 3.61 -6.38 -2.44
N ALA A 75 2.31 -6.12 -2.27
CA ALA A 75 1.55 -5.29 -3.20
C ALA A 75 2.10 -3.86 -3.27
N VAL A 76 2.47 -3.29 -2.11
CA VAL A 76 3.06 -1.96 -2.02
C VAL A 76 4.45 -1.93 -2.67
N ASP A 77 5.28 -2.95 -2.45
CA ASP A 77 6.62 -3.06 -3.04
C ASP A 77 6.59 -3.20 -4.57
N ASP A 78 5.69 -4.03 -5.08
CA ASP A 78 5.44 -4.15 -6.51
C ASP A 78 4.95 -2.84 -7.11
N PHE A 79 4.11 -2.10 -6.38
CA PHE A 79 3.61 -0.83 -6.86
C PHE A 79 4.67 0.26 -6.88
N CYS A 80 5.52 0.32 -5.84
CA CYS A 80 6.71 1.18 -5.79
C CYS A 80 7.65 0.88 -6.96
N SER A 81 7.85 -0.40 -7.29
CA SER A 81 8.66 -0.82 -8.43
C SER A 81 8.04 -0.36 -9.76
N ALA A 82 6.72 -0.46 -9.91
CA ALA A 82 6.00 0.01 -11.11
C ALA A 82 6.13 1.54 -11.29
N CYS A 83 6.21 2.30 -10.21
CA CYS A 83 6.39 3.75 -10.25
C CYS A 83 7.72 4.19 -10.89
N ARG A 84 8.73 3.30 -10.99
CA ARG A 84 9.96 3.61 -11.74
C ARG A 84 9.73 3.66 -13.26
N ARG A 85 8.68 3.01 -13.75
CA ARG A 85 8.28 3.03 -15.16
C ARG A 85 7.21 4.10 -15.42
N GLY A 86 6.18 4.15 -14.57
CA GLY A 86 5.03 5.05 -14.76
C GLY A 86 4.21 4.76 -16.02
N PRO A 87 3.32 5.68 -16.42
CA PRO A 87 2.56 5.59 -17.66
C PRO A 87 3.46 5.78 -18.90
N SER A 88 2.98 5.36 -20.07
CA SER A 88 3.76 5.34 -21.32
C SER A 88 4.40 6.68 -21.73
N GLN A 89 3.81 7.82 -21.33
CA GLN A 89 4.29 9.15 -21.67
C GLN A 89 5.18 9.79 -20.59
N ALA A 90 5.35 9.13 -19.45
CA ALA A 90 6.19 9.60 -18.38
C ALA A 90 7.67 9.30 -18.66
N ARG A 91 8.54 10.16 -18.15
CA ARG A 91 9.96 9.85 -17.95
C ARG A 91 10.28 10.05 -16.49
N VAL A 92 10.53 8.95 -15.78
CA VAL A 92 10.86 8.97 -14.35
C VAL A 92 12.37 9.05 -14.21
N ASP A 93 12.83 10.14 -13.60
CA ASP A 93 14.26 10.40 -13.40
C ASP A 93 14.70 9.98 -11.98
N ARG A 94 13.78 10.03 -10.99
CA ARG A 94 14.02 9.58 -9.61
C ARG A 94 12.73 9.08 -8.95
N VAL A 95 12.89 8.14 -8.01
CA VAL A 95 11.83 7.67 -7.11
C VAL A 95 12.43 7.55 -5.71
N ASP A 96 11.95 8.39 -4.80
CA ASP A 96 12.32 8.37 -3.39
C ASP A 96 11.19 7.71 -2.61
N ILE A 97 11.52 6.71 -1.79
CA ILE A 97 10.55 5.91 -1.02
C ILE A 97 10.91 6.03 0.45
N GLU A 98 9.94 6.42 1.26
CA GLU A 98 10.06 6.53 2.70
C GLU A 98 8.98 5.64 3.33
N GLU A 99 9.41 4.59 4.06
CA GLU A 99 8.48 3.81 4.88
C GLU A 99 8.03 4.64 6.07
N THR A 100 6.73 4.63 6.37
CA THR A 100 6.16 5.38 7.48
C THR A 100 5.38 4.47 8.43
N ASP A 101 5.73 4.56 9.72
CA ASP A 101 5.10 3.83 10.81
C ASP A 101 3.75 4.45 11.21
N MET A 102 2.88 4.77 10.24
CA MET A 102 1.54 5.34 10.47
C MET A 102 0.56 4.35 11.17
N GLY A 103 1.04 3.61 12.18
CA GLY A 103 0.32 3.24 13.40
C GLY A 103 0.47 4.27 14.53
N LYS A 104 1.18 5.40 14.33
CA LYS A 104 1.12 6.56 15.23
C LYS A 104 0.80 7.84 14.47
N GLU A 105 -0.44 8.26 14.67
CA GLU A 105 -1.02 9.56 14.40
C GLU A 105 0.00 10.71 14.41
N THR A 106 0.16 11.36 13.27
CA THR A 106 0.70 12.73 13.20
C THR A 106 0.02 13.49 12.07
N ASP A 107 -0.92 14.35 12.48
CA ASP A 107 -1.03 15.75 12.10
C ASP A 107 -0.75 16.11 10.62
N MET A 108 -1.73 15.83 9.75
CA MET A 108 -2.04 16.69 8.59
C MET A 108 -3.54 16.62 8.30
N GLY A 109 -4.29 17.50 8.95
CA GLY A 109 -5.63 17.96 8.57
C GLY A 109 -6.72 16.88 8.47
N ASP A 110 -7.56 16.80 9.52
CA ASP A 110 -8.90 16.20 9.55
C ASP A 110 -9.18 15.15 8.46
N VAL A 111 -8.88 13.88 8.77
CA VAL A 111 -9.42 12.74 8.01
C VAL A 111 -10.15 11.82 8.99
N SER A 112 -11.30 12.32 9.47
CA SER A 112 -12.32 11.57 10.21
C SER A 112 -12.98 10.42 9.41
N HIS A 113 -12.26 9.80 8.49
CA HIS A 113 -12.75 8.70 7.65
C HIS A 113 -11.77 7.54 7.68
N SER A 114 -12.27 6.37 8.08
CA SER A 114 -11.57 5.09 7.93
C SER A 114 -10.91 5.00 6.53
N PRO A 115 -9.67 4.51 6.40
CA PRO A 115 -8.98 4.43 5.11
C PRO A 115 -9.65 3.35 4.26
N LYS A 116 -10.71 3.70 3.54
CA LYS A 116 -11.42 2.77 2.66
C LYS A 116 -11.40 3.20 1.19
N ARG A 117 -10.64 4.24 0.81
CA ARG A 117 -10.64 4.73 -0.58
C ARG A 117 -9.30 5.33 -0.99
N PHE A 118 -8.85 5.02 -2.21
CA PHE A 118 -7.71 5.66 -2.86
C PHE A 118 -8.14 6.98 -3.50
N GLU A 119 -7.41 8.07 -3.26
CA GLU A 119 -7.80 9.42 -3.67
C GLU A 119 -6.81 10.11 -4.62
N ILE A 120 -7.34 10.97 -5.49
CA ILE A 120 -6.57 11.83 -6.39
C ILE A 120 -6.73 13.28 -5.91
N ARG A 121 -5.63 13.95 -5.50
CA ARG A 121 -5.62 15.32 -4.95
C ARG A 121 -4.89 16.31 -5.86
N PHE A 122 -5.43 17.52 -6.02
CA PHE A 122 -4.92 18.55 -6.95
C PHE A 122 -3.91 19.47 -6.30
#